data_AF-A0A9E4IYY7-F1
#
_entry.id   AF-A0A9E4IYY7-F1
#
_cell.length_a   1.000
_cell.length_b   1.000
_cell.length_c   1.000
_cell.angle_alpha   90.00
_cell.angle_beta   90.00
_cell.angle_gamma   90.00
#
_symmetry.space_group_name_H-M   'P 1'
#
loop_
_entity.id
_entity.type
_entity.pdbx_description
1 polymer ?
#
loop_
_entity_poly.entity_id
_entity_poly.type
_entity_poly.pdbx_seq_one_letter_code
_entity_poly.pdbx_strand_id
1 'polypeptide(L)'
;MWRSSLLIFTCAVLSGACAAGDAVETEASGEAVAPRAAAAPTIVTEADIPADIHRESWARLPHPQREQMDADGQRAYDIVRAPGSRYADSLWGPVGMWLHSPGMVEHLFPASSYLRFGTDKDQRLTELTILATAREVRSQYEWTAHEPPAVAAGLEAEIIELVKQRAPLDGAGDVPGLGDVERLIIQFTREAISDERVSSETFARAHELLGDTGVMDLVGLIGYYNFVNITLKSFDLQLEPGRERMLPDLW
;
A
#
# COMPACT_ATOMS: atom_id res chain seq x y z
N MET A 1 -21.11 5.00 -19.72
CA MET A 1 -22.33 5.84 -19.65
C MET A 1 -22.83 5.83 -18.20
N TRP A 2 -22.31 6.71 -17.35
CA TRP A 2 -22.76 6.85 -15.96
C TRP A 2 -23.41 8.22 -15.83
N ARG A 3 -24.71 8.24 -15.51
CA ARG A 3 -25.49 9.46 -15.30
C ARG A 3 -25.38 9.87 -13.84
N SER A 4 -24.78 11.02 -13.58
CA SER A 4 -24.77 11.67 -12.27
C SER A 4 -26.15 12.23 -11.95
N SER A 5 -26.77 11.77 -10.87
CA SER A 5 -27.93 12.42 -10.26
C SER A 5 -27.47 13.15 -9.00
N LEU A 6 -27.50 14.48 -9.05
CA LEU A 6 -27.35 15.37 -7.91
C LEU A 6 -28.52 15.11 -6.92
N LEU A 7 -28.22 14.71 -5.69
CA LEU A 7 -29.17 14.71 -4.59
C LEU A 7 -28.76 15.81 -3.60
N ILE A 8 -29.60 16.84 -3.52
CA ILE A 8 -29.51 17.94 -2.56
C ILE A 8 -29.97 17.41 -1.20
N PHE A 9 -29.08 17.35 -0.21
CA PHE A 9 -29.45 17.05 1.18
C PHE A 9 -29.79 18.34 1.92
N THR A 10 -31.06 18.53 2.24
CA THR A 10 -31.56 19.59 3.13
C THR A 10 -31.27 19.22 4.58
N CYS A 11 -30.56 20.09 5.29
CA CYS A 11 -30.32 20.03 6.73
C CYS A 11 -31.64 20.14 7.51
N ALA A 12 -31.97 19.12 8.32
CA ALA A 12 -32.99 19.23 9.36
C ALA A 12 -32.31 19.13 10.73
N VAL A 13 -32.31 20.25 11.45
CA VAL A 13 -31.89 20.35 12.84
C VAL A 13 -33.04 19.82 13.71
N LEU A 14 -32.78 18.78 14.51
CA LEU A 14 -33.69 18.35 15.57
C LEU A 14 -32.96 18.41 16.91
N SER A 15 -33.35 19.39 17.72
CA SER A 15 -33.06 19.47 19.15
C SER A 15 -33.94 18.48 19.90
N GLY A 16 -33.37 17.68 20.81
CA GLY A 16 -34.10 16.74 21.63
C GLY A 16 -33.39 16.50 22.97
N ALA A 17 -34.10 16.79 24.05
CA ALA A 17 -33.68 16.91 25.45
C ALA A 17 -32.96 15.70 26.08
N CYS A 18 -32.16 16.01 27.10
CA CYS A 18 -31.57 15.09 28.08
C CYS A 18 -32.64 14.32 28.87
N ALA A 19 -32.40 13.03 29.08
CA ALA A 19 -32.98 12.26 30.18
C ALA A 19 -31.92 11.30 30.75
N ALA A 20 -31.73 11.37 32.06
CA ALA A 20 -30.93 10.43 32.83
C ALA A 20 -31.73 9.14 33.08
N GLY A 21 -31.07 7.99 33.07
CA GLY A 21 -31.68 6.70 33.39
C GLY A 21 -30.67 5.56 33.39
N ASP A 22 -30.28 5.18 34.59
CA ASP A 22 -29.87 3.86 35.10
C ASP A 22 -28.70 3.09 34.47
N ALA A 23 -27.71 2.85 35.33
CA ALA A 23 -26.59 1.94 35.11
C ALA A 23 -27.10 0.51 34.99
N VAL A 24 -26.87 -0.09 33.82
CA VAL A 24 -26.98 -1.54 33.59
C VAL A 24 -25.58 -2.11 33.73
N GLU A 25 -25.38 -2.97 34.74
CA GLU A 25 -24.19 -3.81 34.88
C GLU A 25 -24.15 -4.80 33.70
N THR A 26 -23.22 -4.60 32.77
CA THR A 26 -22.89 -5.59 31.74
C THR A 26 -21.97 -6.65 32.31
N GLU A 27 -22.51 -7.85 32.55
CA GLU A 27 -21.73 -9.07 32.74
C GLU A 27 -20.86 -9.31 31.49
N ALA A 28 -19.55 -9.37 31.68
CA ALA A 28 -18.59 -9.70 30.64
C ALA A 28 -18.73 -11.19 30.27
N SER A 29 -19.51 -11.48 29.23
CA SER A 29 -19.44 -12.76 28.54
C SER A 29 -18.10 -12.86 27.83
N GLY A 30 -17.19 -13.68 28.35
CA GLY A 30 -15.94 -14.02 27.69
C GLY A 30 -16.23 -14.72 26.36
N GLU A 31 -16.18 -13.97 25.26
CA GLU A 31 -16.15 -14.53 23.92
C GLU A 31 -14.81 -15.24 23.75
N ALA A 32 -14.87 -16.56 23.58
CA ALA A 32 -13.72 -17.37 23.22
C ALA A 32 -13.22 -16.91 21.85
N VAL A 33 -12.04 -16.27 21.82
CA VAL A 33 -11.34 -15.95 20.58
C VAL A 33 -11.10 -17.25 19.83
N ALA A 34 -11.71 -17.38 18.64
CA ALA A 34 -11.49 -18.52 17.77
C ALA A 34 -9.98 -18.68 17.51
N PRO A 35 -9.45 -19.92 17.48
CA PRO A 35 -8.04 -20.12 17.22
C PRO A 35 -7.65 -19.48 15.89
N ARG A 36 -6.69 -18.56 15.96
CA ARG A 36 -6.08 -17.90 14.81
C ARG A 36 -5.65 -18.99 13.83
N ALA A 37 -6.05 -18.85 12.56
CA ALA A 37 -5.66 -19.78 11.51
C ALA A 37 -4.14 -19.98 11.56
N ALA A 38 -3.70 -21.23 11.39
CA ALA A 38 -2.28 -21.55 11.34
C ALA A 38 -1.60 -20.61 10.33
N ALA A 39 -0.46 -20.02 10.72
CA ALA A 39 0.28 -19.11 9.86
C ALA A 39 0.48 -19.77 8.48
N ALA A 40 0.14 -19.04 7.41
CA ALA A 40 0.30 -19.56 6.06
C ALA A 40 1.73 -20.06 5.86
N PRO A 41 1.94 -21.18 5.13
CA PRO A 41 3.27 -21.69 4.87
C PRO A 41 4.14 -20.59 4.25
N THR A 42 5.37 -20.48 4.75
CA THR A 42 6.34 -19.44 4.39
C THR A 42 6.65 -19.43 2.89
N ILE A 43 6.60 -20.59 2.22
CA ILE A 43 6.81 -20.70 0.78
C ILE A 43 5.47 -20.94 0.07
N VAL A 44 5.22 -20.18 -1.00
CA VAL A 44 4.03 -20.33 -1.84
C VAL A 44 4.08 -21.67 -2.56
N THR A 45 3.00 -22.43 -2.50
CA THR A 45 2.85 -23.68 -3.26
C THR A 45 1.79 -23.56 -4.35
N GLU A 46 1.80 -24.48 -5.32
CA GLU A 46 0.73 -24.59 -6.33
C GLU A 46 -0.66 -24.76 -5.69
N ALA A 47 -0.75 -25.36 -4.51
CA ALA A 47 -2.01 -25.53 -3.79
C ALA A 47 -2.53 -24.22 -3.16
N ASP A 48 -1.66 -23.21 -3.01
CA ASP A 48 -2.04 -21.91 -2.47
C ASP A 48 -2.68 -21.00 -3.53
N ILE A 49 -2.52 -21.32 -4.81
CA ILE A 49 -2.96 -20.46 -5.92
C ILE A 49 -4.47 -20.67 -6.16
N PRO A 50 -5.30 -19.63 -6.03
CA PRO A 50 -6.73 -19.74 -6.31
C PRO A 50 -7.02 -20.15 -7.76
N ALA A 51 -8.12 -20.88 -7.98
CA ALA A 51 -8.46 -21.45 -9.28
C ALA A 51 -8.82 -20.39 -10.35
N ASP A 52 -9.17 -19.17 -9.93
CA ASP A 52 -9.47 -18.04 -10.80
C ASP A 52 -8.22 -17.23 -11.20
N ILE A 53 -7.02 -17.66 -10.80
CA ILE A 53 -5.76 -17.02 -11.17
C ILE A 53 -5.23 -17.54 -12.51
N HIS A 54 -4.93 -16.61 -13.41
CA HIS A 54 -4.26 -16.89 -14.67
C HIS A 54 -2.75 -17.10 -14.44
N ARG A 55 -2.22 -18.26 -14.84
CA ARG A 55 -0.78 -18.60 -14.67
C ARG A 55 0.20 -17.64 -15.34
N GLU A 56 -0.22 -16.97 -16.40
CA GLU A 56 0.65 -16.04 -17.13
C GLU A 56 0.91 -14.74 -16.36
N SER A 57 -0.12 -14.22 -15.71
CA SER A 57 -0.09 -12.93 -15.00
C SER A 57 -0.01 -13.07 -13.49
N TRP A 58 -0.29 -14.28 -12.98
CA TRP A 58 -0.52 -14.56 -11.57
C TRP A 58 -1.55 -13.62 -10.95
N ALA A 59 -2.59 -13.29 -11.72
CA ALA A 59 -3.69 -12.42 -11.34
C ALA A 59 -5.02 -12.95 -11.88
N ARG A 60 -6.13 -12.36 -11.44
CA ARG A 60 -7.49 -12.66 -11.91
C ARG A 60 -7.77 -12.31 -13.37
N LEU A 61 -6.88 -11.58 -14.04
CA LEU A 61 -6.97 -11.28 -15.47
C LEU A 61 -5.66 -11.67 -16.17
N PRO A 62 -5.70 -12.10 -17.45
CA PRO A 62 -4.48 -12.30 -18.23
C PRO A 62 -3.80 -10.96 -18.53
N HIS A 63 -2.56 -11.00 -19.04
CA HIS A 63 -1.94 -9.78 -19.58
C HIS A 63 -2.67 -9.31 -20.84
N PRO A 64 -2.89 -8.00 -21.00
CA PRO A 64 -3.36 -7.45 -22.27
C PRO A 64 -2.38 -7.75 -23.40
N GLN A 65 -2.92 -8.17 -24.54
CA GLN A 65 -2.13 -8.38 -25.76
C GLN A 65 -2.20 -7.12 -26.62
N ARG A 66 -1.03 -6.56 -26.93
CA ARG A 66 -0.90 -5.31 -27.69
C ARG A 66 -1.71 -5.32 -28.99
N GLU A 67 -1.70 -6.44 -29.71
CA GLU A 67 -2.34 -6.62 -31.02
C GLU A 67 -3.87 -6.59 -30.94
N GLN A 68 -4.43 -6.82 -29.74
CA GLN A 68 -5.88 -6.81 -29.49
C GLN A 68 -6.38 -5.45 -29.01
N MET A 69 -5.49 -4.49 -28.78
CA MET A 69 -5.82 -3.15 -28.30
C MET A 69 -6.10 -2.20 -29.45
N ASP A 70 -6.95 -1.19 -29.19
CA ASP A 70 -7.13 -0.06 -30.10
C ASP A 70 -5.86 0.84 -30.15
N ALA A 71 -5.91 1.91 -30.94
CA ALA A 71 -4.76 2.78 -31.12
C ALA A 71 -4.29 3.45 -29.80
N ASP A 72 -5.21 3.69 -28.85
CA ASP A 72 -4.89 4.33 -27.58
C ASP A 72 -4.25 3.31 -26.63
N GLY A 73 -4.83 2.10 -26.57
CA GLY A 73 -4.26 0.98 -25.82
C GLY A 73 -2.88 0.57 -26.31
N GLN A 74 -2.64 0.55 -27.62
CA GLN A 74 -1.31 0.26 -28.18
C GLN A 74 -0.27 1.30 -27.75
N ARG A 75 -0.63 2.59 -27.73
CA ARG A 75 0.29 3.65 -27.28
C ARG A 75 0.61 3.52 -25.79
N ALA A 76 -0.40 3.31 -24.95
CA ALA A 76 -0.21 3.10 -23.52
C ALA A 76 0.68 1.87 -23.24
N TYR A 77 0.43 0.77 -23.95
CA TYR A 77 1.23 -0.44 -23.89
C TYR A 77 2.70 -0.18 -24.27
N ASP A 78 2.93 0.54 -25.37
CA ASP A 78 4.27 0.86 -25.86
C ASP A 78 5.05 1.76 -24.91
N ILE A 79 4.37 2.70 -24.21
CA ILE A 79 5.00 3.53 -23.18
C ILE A 79 5.46 2.68 -22.00
N VAL A 80 4.60 1.78 -21.51
CA VAL A 80 4.94 0.89 -20.38
C VAL A 80 6.08 -0.07 -20.75
N ARG A 81 6.08 -0.58 -21.98
CA ARG A 81 7.03 -1.58 -22.50
C ARG A 81 8.24 -0.97 -23.21
N ALA A 82 8.40 0.36 -23.15
CA ALA A 82 9.47 1.06 -23.83
C ALA A 82 10.86 0.52 -23.39
N PRO A 83 11.86 0.50 -24.30
CA PRO A 83 13.23 0.13 -23.92
C PRO A 83 13.75 0.97 -22.75
N GLY A 84 14.32 0.32 -21.74
CA GLY A 84 14.77 0.98 -20.50
C GLY A 84 13.69 1.16 -19.44
N SER A 85 12.42 0.86 -19.75
CA SER A 85 11.38 0.71 -18.73
C SER A 85 11.69 -0.49 -17.84
N ARG A 86 11.34 -0.37 -16.56
CA ARG A 86 11.35 -1.48 -15.59
C ARG A 86 10.38 -2.62 -15.94
N TYR A 87 9.52 -2.42 -16.94
CA TYR A 87 8.58 -3.42 -17.46
C TYR A 87 8.85 -3.82 -18.91
N ALA A 88 10.01 -3.44 -19.47
CA ALA A 88 10.38 -3.72 -20.86
C ALA A 88 10.31 -5.23 -21.18
N ASP A 89 10.77 -6.07 -20.26
CA ASP A 89 10.87 -7.51 -20.48
C ASP A 89 9.67 -8.29 -19.94
N SER A 90 8.96 -7.78 -18.92
CA SER A 90 7.74 -8.41 -18.40
C SER A 90 6.76 -7.42 -17.75
N LEU A 91 5.48 -7.79 -17.73
CA LEU A 91 4.38 -7.05 -17.11
C LEU A 91 4.06 -7.52 -15.67
N TRP A 92 5.05 -8.11 -14.99
CA TRP A 92 4.91 -8.54 -13.60
C TRP A 92 4.40 -7.40 -12.70
N GLY A 93 3.54 -7.78 -11.76
CA GLY A 93 3.00 -6.86 -10.76
C GLY A 93 1.82 -6.03 -11.28
N PRO A 94 1.50 -4.92 -10.61
CA PRO A 94 0.22 -4.22 -10.78
C PRO A 94 0.07 -3.57 -12.17
N VAL A 95 1.18 -3.27 -12.87
CA VAL A 95 1.14 -2.58 -14.17
C VAL A 95 0.45 -3.42 -15.25
N GLY A 96 0.59 -4.74 -15.21
CA GLY A 96 -0.10 -5.64 -16.13
C GLY A 96 -1.61 -5.53 -15.99
N MET A 97 -2.11 -5.28 -14.78
CA MET A 97 -3.54 -5.05 -14.53
C MET A 97 -3.98 -3.65 -14.95
N TRP A 98 -3.14 -2.64 -14.75
CA TRP A 98 -3.46 -1.28 -15.16
C TRP A 98 -3.60 -1.11 -16.68
N LEU A 99 -2.90 -1.92 -17.47
CA LEU A 99 -3.02 -1.92 -18.93
C LEU A 99 -4.41 -2.31 -19.44
N HIS A 100 -5.25 -2.96 -18.61
CA HIS A 100 -6.68 -3.13 -18.93
C HIS A 100 -7.46 -1.80 -18.96
N SER A 101 -6.86 -0.71 -18.49
CA SER A 101 -7.37 0.66 -18.59
C SER A 101 -6.27 1.60 -19.15
N PRO A 102 -6.12 1.68 -20.49
CA PRO A 102 -5.09 2.49 -21.14
C PRO A 102 -5.03 3.95 -20.65
N GLY A 103 -6.17 4.64 -20.60
CA GLY A 103 -6.20 6.03 -20.12
C GLY A 103 -5.78 6.18 -18.66
N MET A 104 -6.00 5.17 -17.82
CA MET A 104 -5.54 5.20 -16.42
C MET A 104 -4.03 4.98 -16.33
N VAL A 105 -3.49 3.96 -17.01
CA VAL A 105 -2.05 3.65 -16.93
C VAL A 105 -1.19 4.76 -17.53
N GLU A 106 -1.66 5.48 -18.55
CA GLU A 106 -0.98 6.66 -19.10
C GLU A 106 -0.71 7.75 -18.06
N HIS A 107 -1.57 7.88 -17.05
CA HIS A 107 -1.40 8.89 -15.98
C HIS A 107 -0.66 8.33 -14.77
N LEU A 108 -0.92 7.07 -14.41
CA LEU A 108 -0.32 6.46 -13.22
C LEU A 108 1.13 6.02 -13.42
N PHE A 109 1.48 5.53 -14.61
CA PHE A 109 2.82 5.02 -14.86
C PHE A 109 3.89 6.13 -14.75
N PRO A 110 3.73 7.34 -15.34
CA PRO A 110 4.66 8.45 -15.13
C PRO A 110 4.70 8.95 -13.68
N ALA A 111 3.54 9.00 -13.00
CA ALA A 111 3.48 9.37 -11.58
C ALA A 111 4.32 8.44 -10.71
N SER A 112 4.35 7.14 -11.04
CA SER A 112 5.21 6.17 -10.37
C SER A 112 6.70 6.51 -10.47
N SER A 113 7.14 6.89 -11.67
CA SER A 113 8.54 7.21 -11.92
C SER A 113 8.96 8.46 -11.15
N TYR A 114 8.10 9.48 -11.14
CA TYR A 114 8.32 10.69 -10.36
C TYR A 114 8.38 10.41 -8.86
N LEU A 115 7.37 9.75 -8.30
CA LEU A 115 7.29 9.50 -6.86
C LEU A 115 8.43 8.61 -6.34
N ARG A 116 8.94 7.69 -7.17
CA ARG A 116 10.05 6.82 -6.78
C ARG A 116 11.42 7.43 -6.98
N PHE A 117 11.63 8.25 -8.01
CA PHE A 117 12.98 8.65 -8.43
C PHE A 117 13.17 10.15 -8.68
N GLY A 118 12.08 10.92 -8.74
CA GLY A 118 12.06 12.33 -9.12
C GLY A 118 11.84 13.31 -7.97
N THR A 119 11.79 12.82 -6.72
CA THR A 119 11.70 13.67 -5.52
C THR A 119 13.07 13.83 -4.87
N ASP A 120 13.21 14.81 -3.97
CA ASP A 120 14.47 15.09 -3.27
C ASP A 120 14.83 14.05 -2.20
N LYS A 121 13.95 13.07 -1.95
CA LYS A 121 14.19 11.98 -0.99
C LYS A 121 15.16 10.97 -1.57
N ASP A 122 16.06 10.45 -0.74
CA ASP A 122 16.88 9.32 -1.15
C ASP A 122 16.06 8.03 -1.32
N GLN A 123 16.67 7.03 -1.95
CA GLN A 123 16.00 5.74 -2.18
C GLN A 123 15.74 4.98 -0.87
N ARG A 124 16.54 5.20 0.17
CA ARG A 124 16.37 4.55 1.47
C ARG A 124 15.06 4.97 2.13
N LEU A 125 14.75 6.27 2.15
CA LEU A 125 13.49 6.81 2.69
C LEU A 125 12.29 6.52 1.78
N THR A 126 12.52 6.45 0.47
CA THR A 126 11.49 6.03 -0.50
C THR A 126 11.05 4.60 -0.19
N GLU A 127 11.98 3.66 -0.08
CA GLU A 127 11.68 2.26 0.22
C GLU A 127 11.12 2.06 1.64
N LEU A 128 11.58 2.85 2.64
CA LEU A 128 10.95 2.88 3.97
C LEU A 128 9.46 3.23 3.89
N THR A 129 9.11 4.27 3.12
CA THR A 129 7.71 4.70 2.95
C THR A 129 6.88 3.60 2.28
N ILE A 130 7.45 2.90 1.29
CA ILE A 130 6.80 1.81 0.59
C ILE A 130 6.55 0.62 1.53
N LEU A 131 7.55 0.19 2.28
CA LEU A 131 7.41 -0.90 3.25
C LEU A 131 6.42 -0.55 4.36
N ALA A 132 6.46 0.67 4.90
CA ALA A 132 5.49 1.13 5.89
C ALA A 132 4.06 1.08 5.33
N THR A 133 3.87 1.52 4.08
CA THR A 133 2.56 1.47 3.41
C THR A 133 2.10 0.03 3.20
N ALA A 134 2.96 -0.83 2.63
CA ALA A 134 2.68 -2.24 2.40
C ALA A 134 2.30 -2.97 3.70
N ARG A 135 2.96 -2.63 4.80
CA ARG A 135 2.68 -3.17 6.12
C ARG A 135 1.29 -2.80 6.63
N GLU A 136 0.92 -1.51 6.61
CA GLU A 136 -0.37 -1.05 7.15
C GLU A 136 -1.57 -1.67 6.40
N VAL A 137 -1.40 -1.96 5.11
CA VAL A 137 -2.43 -2.60 4.28
C VAL A 137 -2.26 -4.13 4.15
N ARG A 138 -1.33 -4.73 4.90
CA ARG A 138 -1.06 -6.18 4.95
C ARG A 138 -0.72 -6.80 3.58
N SER A 139 0.02 -6.08 2.76
CA SER A 139 0.33 -6.53 1.40
C SER A 139 1.54 -7.44 1.37
N GLN A 140 1.27 -8.74 1.30
CA GLN A 140 2.31 -9.76 1.15
C GLN A 140 3.12 -9.60 -0.14
N TYR A 141 2.44 -9.29 -1.25
CA TYR A 141 3.07 -9.15 -2.56
C TYR A 141 4.01 -7.94 -2.59
N GLU A 142 3.51 -6.77 -2.16
CA GLU A 142 4.26 -5.53 -2.18
C GLU A 142 5.48 -5.62 -1.26
N TRP A 143 5.28 -6.12 -0.04
CA TRP A 143 6.37 -6.31 0.91
C TRP A 143 7.47 -7.21 0.36
N THR A 144 7.10 -8.40 -0.17
CA THR A 144 8.07 -9.34 -0.76
C THR A 144 8.81 -8.73 -1.97
N ALA A 145 8.15 -7.84 -2.73
CA ALA A 145 8.77 -7.17 -3.87
C ALA A 145 9.72 -6.04 -3.45
N HIS A 146 9.47 -5.38 -2.32
CA HIS A 146 10.16 -4.16 -1.90
C HIS A 146 11.16 -4.30 -0.75
N GLU A 147 11.13 -5.40 0.01
CA GLU A 147 12.18 -5.64 1.01
C GLU A 147 13.59 -5.75 0.39
N PRO A 148 13.82 -6.49 -0.73
CA PRO A 148 15.15 -6.53 -1.33
C PRO A 148 15.64 -5.16 -1.87
N PRO A 149 14.82 -4.36 -2.59
CA PRO A 149 15.17 -2.97 -2.92
C PRO A 149 15.49 -2.10 -1.71
N ALA A 150 14.75 -2.22 -0.60
CA ALA A 150 15.03 -1.46 0.62
C ALA A 150 16.41 -1.78 1.19
N VAL A 151 16.77 -3.07 1.26
CA VAL A 151 18.09 -3.52 1.67
C VAL A 151 19.17 -2.99 0.70
N ALA A 152 18.93 -3.07 -0.60
CA ALA A 152 19.88 -2.57 -1.61
C ALA A 152 20.07 -1.05 -1.56
N ALA A 153 19.04 -0.30 -1.14
CA ALA A 153 19.09 1.14 -0.90
C ALA A 153 19.79 1.51 0.43
N GLY A 154 20.16 0.52 1.25
CA GLY A 154 20.86 0.73 2.52
C GLY A 154 19.94 0.97 3.72
N LEU A 155 18.65 0.61 3.63
CA LEU A 155 17.77 0.64 4.80
C LEU A 155 18.21 -0.44 5.81
N GLU A 156 18.34 -0.04 7.07
CA GLU A 156 18.84 -0.88 8.15
C GLU A 156 17.87 -2.03 8.44
N ALA A 157 18.42 -3.22 8.65
CA ALA A 157 17.64 -4.42 8.90
C ALA A 157 16.75 -4.26 10.15
N GLU A 158 17.22 -3.54 11.16
CA GLU A 158 16.48 -3.25 12.38
C GLU A 158 15.26 -2.34 12.12
N ILE A 159 15.35 -1.39 11.18
CA ILE A 159 14.21 -0.57 10.77
C ILE A 159 13.23 -1.41 9.96
N ILE A 160 13.72 -2.23 9.02
CA ILE A 160 12.89 -3.17 8.25
C ILE A 160 12.11 -4.07 9.21
N GLU A 161 12.78 -4.67 10.20
CA GLU A 161 12.12 -5.53 11.20
C GLU A 161 11.15 -4.76 12.09
N LEU A 162 11.49 -3.55 12.53
CA LEU A 162 10.57 -2.70 13.31
C LEU A 162 9.26 -2.45 12.54
N VAL A 163 9.36 -2.11 11.26
CA VAL A 163 8.19 -1.92 10.38
C VAL A 163 7.50 -3.26 10.13
N LYS A 164 8.24 -4.32 9.81
CA LYS A 164 7.74 -5.68 9.56
C LYS A 164 6.99 -6.27 10.73
N GLN A 165 7.32 -5.89 11.97
CA GLN A 165 6.59 -6.31 13.17
C GLN A 165 5.51 -5.32 13.59
N ARG A 166 5.37 -4.19 12.88
CA ARG A 166 4.53 -3.05 13.29
C ARG A 166 4.80 -2.67 14.75
N ALA A 167 6.06 -2.69 15.17
CA ALA A 167 6.43 -2.42 16.55
C ALA A 167 6.16 -0.94 16.92
N PRO A 168 5.80 -0.65 18.19
CA PRO A 168 5.67 0.73 18.66
C PRO A 168 6.95 1.53 18.43
N LEU A 169 6.81 2.81 18.03
CA LEU A 169 7.95 3.72 17.91
C LEU A 169 8.41 4.22 19.28
N ASP A 170 7.45 4.38 20.19
CA ASP A 170 7.70 4.67 21.60
C ASP A 170 8.39 3.47 22.25
N GLY A 171 9.57 3.73 22.82
CA GLY A 171 10.37 2.67 23.44
C GLY A 171 11.17 1.79 22.47
N ALA A 172 11.20 2.12 21.16
CA ALA A 172 12.07 1.45 20.20
C ALA A 172 13.57 1.53 20.58
N GLY A 173 13.96 2.42 21.49
CA GLY A 173 15.34 2.60 21.92
C GLY A 173 16.22 3.15 20.80
N ASP A 174 17.51 2.82 20.88
CA ASP A 174 18.54 3.23 19.93
C ASP A 174 18.62 2.22 18.78
N VAL A 175 17.67 2.30 17.85
CA VAL A 175 17.70 1.53 16.59
C VAL A 175 18.62 2.25 15.60
N PRO A 176 19.65 1.58 15.05
CA PRO A 176 20.55 2.18 14.06
C PRO A 176 19.79 2.80 12.89
N GLY A 177 20.11 4.06 12.57
CA GLY A 177 19.49 4.80 11.46
C GLY A 177 18.05 5.27 11.69
N LEU A 178 17.41 4.94 12.82
CA LEU A 178 16.05 5.36 13.15
C LEU A 178 16.04 6.78 13.74
N GLY A 179 16.32 7.76 12.89
CA GLY A 179 16.29 9.17 13.21
C GLY A 179 14.89 9.78 13.20
N ASP A 180 14.85 11.11 13.26
CA ASP A 180 13.60 11.86 13.34
C ASP A 180 12.74 11.75 12.07
N VAL A 181 13.38 11.64 10.89
CA VAL A 181 12.69 11.54 9.60
C VAL A 181 12.12 10.14 9.40
N GLU A 182 12.84 9.09 9.78
CA GLU A 182 12.36 7.71 9.69
C GLU A 182 11.18 7.48 10.62
N ARG A 183 11.28 7.94 11.87
CA ARG A 183 10.17 7.90 12.84
C ARG A 183 8.96 8.66 12.33
N LEU A 184 9.17 9.84 11.76
CA LEU A 184 8.13 10.63 11.13
C LEU A 184 7.45 9.86 9.99
N ILE A 185 8.21 9.31 9.04
CA ILE A 185 7.64 8.56 7.90
C ILE A 185 6.79 7.39 8.38
N ILE A 186 7.30 6.61 9.34
CA ILE A 186 6.58 5.46 9.88
C ILE A 186 5.29 5.90 10.58
N GLN A 187 5.37 6.92 11.45
CA GLN A 187 4.20 7.43 12.18
C GLN A 187 3.17 8.05 11.24
N PHE A 188 3.61 8.91 10.32
CA PHE A 188 2.74 9.57 9.35
C PHE A 188 2.03 8.54 8.47
N THR A 189 2.74 7.50 8.00
CA THR A 189 2.15 6.44 7.19
C THR A 189 1.10 5.64 7.95
N ARG A 190 1.35 5.32 9.23
CA ARG A 190 0.37 4.66 10.11
C ARG A 190 -0.91 5.49 10.24
N GLU A 191 -0.77 6.76 10.61
CA GLU A 191 -1.93 7.65 10.80
C GLU A 191 -2.69 7.89 9.48
N ALA A 192 -1.98 8.09 8.37
CA ALA A 192 -2.59 8.39 7.07
C ALA A 192 -3.40 7.21 6.50
N ILE A 193 -3.06 5.97 6.85
CA ILE A 193 -3.74 4.77 6.36
C ILE A 193 -4.79 4.26 7.35
N SER A 194 -4.46 4.25 8.65
CA SER A 194 -5.22 3.51 9.66
C SER A 194 -6.11 4.38 10.55
N ASP A 195 -5.87 5.69 10.61
CA ASP A 195 -6.61 6.62 11.47
C ASP A 195 -7.57 7.49 10.65
N GLU A 196 -8.45 8.24 11.34
CA GLU A 196 -9.38 9.17 10.67
C GLU A 196 -8.63 10.28 9.92
N ARG A 197 -7.49 10.72 10.46
CA ARG A 197 -6.63 11.76 9.90
C ARG A 197 -5.26 11.72 10.56
N VAL A 198 -4.27 12.25 9.87
CA VAL A 198 -2.97 12.62 10.46
C VAL A 198 -3.20 13.67 11.55
N SER A 199 -2.60 13.43 12.72
CA SER A 199 -2.71 14.31 13.88
C SER A 199 -2.03 15.67 13.59
N SER A 200 -2.48 16.72 14.29
CA SER A 200 -1.87 18.05 14.14
C SER A 200 -0.40 18.07 14.55
N GLU A 201 0.00 17.25 15.52
CA GLU A 201 1.38 17.11 15.98
C GLU A 201 2.25 16.46 14.91
N THR A 202 1.83 15.29 14.38
CA THR A 202 2.54 14.59 13.31
C THR A 202 2.66 15.45 12.05
N PHE A 203 1.58 16.15 11.68
CA PHE A 203 1.62 17.07 10.53
C PHE A 203 2.58 18.26 10.75
N ALA A 204 2.54 18.90 11.92
CA ALA A 204 3.43 20.01 12.22
C ALA A 204 4.90 19.59 12.16
N ARG A 205 5.23 18.41 12.71
CA ARG A 205 6.57 17.82 12.63
C ARG A 205 6.96 17.46 11.19
N ALA A 206 6.02 16.94 10.40
CA ALA A 206 6.25 16.68 8.98
C ALA A 206 6.61 17.95 8.21
N HIS A 207 5.84 19.00 8.44
CA HIS A 207 6.06 20.29 7.81
C HIS A 207 7.39 20.93 8.25
N GLU A 208 7.75 20.83 9.53
CA GLU A 208 9.04 21.32 10.05
C GLU A 208 10.24 20.62 9.38
N LEU A 209 10.18 19.29 9.24
CA LEU A 209 11.30 18.50 8.71
C LEU A 209 11.38 18.47 7.19
N LEU A 210 10.23 18.55 6.49
CA LEU A 210 10.15 18.29 5.05
C LEU A 210 9.67 19.49 4.22
N GLY A 211 9.09 20.51 4.86
CA GLY A 211 8.41 21.62 4.18
C GLY A 211 7.20 21.20 3.34
N ASP A 212 6.58 22.16 2.66
CA ASP A 212 5.36 21.95 1.87
C ASP A 212 5.50 20.84 0.82
N THR A 213 6.52 20.94 -0.03
CA THR A 213 6.76 19.98 -1.11
C THR A 213 7.08 18.60 -0.55
N GLY A 214 7.93 18.52 0.47
CA GLY A 214 8.36 17.24 1.03
C GLY A 214 7.20 16.48 1.69
N VAL A 215 6.28 17.19 2.34
CA VAL A 215 5.03 16.62 2.87
C VAL A 215 4.12 16.12 1.75
N MET A 216 3.90 16.91 0.69
CA MET A 216 3.05 16.49 -0.42
C MET A 216 3.62 15.27 -1.16
N ASP A 217 4.94 15.21 -1.34
CA ASP A 217 5.61 14.05 -1.93
C ASP A 217 5.45 12.80 -1.07
N LEU A 218 5.54 12.93 0.27
CA LEU A 218 5.30 11.82 1.20
C LEU A 218 3.85 11.32 1.08
N VAL A 219 2.88 12.23 1.10
CA VAL A 219 1.45 11.92 0.90
C VAL A 219 1.22 11.26 -0.45
N GLY A 220 1.84 11.77 -1.51
CA GLY A 220 1.75 11.22 -2.86
C GLY A 220 2.28 9.80 -2.95
N LEU A 221 3.44 9.52 -2.34
CA LEU A 221 4.03 8.19 -2.33
C LEU A 221 3.19 7.19 -1.52
N ILE A 222 2.72 7.57 -0.33
CA ILE A 222 1.81 6.73 0.48
C ILE A 222 0.52 6.44 -0.30
N GLY A 223 -0.13 7.47 -0.85
CA GLY A 223 -1.37 7.32 -1.60
C GLY A 223 -1.21 6.47 -2.85
N TYR A 224 -0.10 6.65 -3.57
CA TYR A 224 0.21 5.85 -4.75
C TYR A 224 0.42 4.37 -4.41
N TYR A 225 1.20 4.07 -3.36
CA TYR A 225 1.41 2.68 -2.94
C TYR A 225 0.16 2.08 -2.28
N ASN A 226 -0.70 2.87 -1.65
CA ASN A 226 -2.01 2.37 -1.22
C ASN A 226 -2.88 1.99 -2.44
N PHE A 227 -2.90 2.83 -3.49
CA PHE A 227 -3.59 2.50 -4.76
C PHE A 227 -3.01 1.23 -5.41
N VAL A 228 -1.68 1.07 -5.42
CA VAL A 228 -1.02 -0.16 -5.86
C VAL A 228 -1.56 -1.35 -5.08
N ASN A 229 -1.58 -1.26 -3.75
CA ASN A 229 -2.04 -2.35 -2.89
C ASN A 229 -3.53 -2.66 -3.05
N ILE A 230 -4.38 -1.66 -3.31
CA ILE A 230 -5.78 -1.86 -3.68
C ILE A 230 -5.86 -2.63 -5.01
N THR A 231 -5.01 -2.31 -5.99
CA THR A 231 -4.91 -3.08 -7.24
C THR A 231 -4.52 -4.52 -6.95
N LEU A 232 -3.44 -4.74 -6.20
CA LEU A 232 -2.93 -6.08 -5.86
C LEU A 232 -4.02 -6.94 -5.22
N LYS A 233 -4.76 -6.38 -4.25
CA LYS A 233 -5.85 -7.07 -3.55
C LYS A 233 -7.08 -7.31 -4.44
N SER A 234 -7.42 -6.36 -5.31
CA SER A 234 -8.62 -6.46 -6.15
C SER A 234 -8.47 -7.52 -7.24
N PHE A 235 -7.28 -7.59 -7.84
CA PHE A 235 -6.93 -8.55 -8.89
C PHE A 235 -6.26 -9.81 -8.33
N ASP A 236 -6.13 -9.90 -7.00
CA ASP A 236 -5.59 -11.04 -6.27
C ASP A 236 -4.23 -11.50 -6.82
N LEU A 237 -3.30 -10.55 -6.94
CA LEU A 237 -1.97 -10.82 -7.47
C LEU A 237 -1.21 -11.76 -6.55
N GLN A 238 -0.86 -12.92 -7.08
CA GLN A 238 -0.14 -13.97 -6.37
C GLN A 238 1.36 -13.83 -6.56
N LEU A 239 2.08 -14.17 -5.50
CA LEU A 239 3.48 -14.54 -5.62
C LEU A 239 3.56 -15.90 -6.34
N GLU A 240 4.57 -16.08 -7.19
CA GLU A 240 4.78 -17.35 -7.88
C GLU A 240 5.05 -18.50 -6.89
N PRO A 241 4.64 -19.74 -7.21
CA PRO A 241 5.06 -20.92 -6.45
C PRO A 241 6.59 -20.98 -6.28
N GLY A 242 7.04 -21.28 -5.07
CA GLY A 242 8.45 -21.27 -4.67
C GLY A 242 8.94 -19.94 -4.10
N ARG A 243 8.15 -18.86 -4.18
CA ARG A 243 8.49 -17.58 -3.54
C ARG A 243 8.16 -17.59 -2.05
N GLU A 244 8.96 -16.88 -1.28
CA GLU A 244 8.74 -16.68 0.15
C GLU A 244 7.76 -15.53 0.44
N ARG A 245 6.83 -15.79 1.36
CA ARG A 245 5.99 -14.80 2.02
C ARG A 245 6.81 -14.16 3.15
N MET A 246 7.35 -12.98 2.89
CA MET A 246 8.28 -12.26 3.78
C MET A 246 7.58 -11.41 4.87
N LEU A 247 6.25 -11.29 4.81
CA LEU A 247 5.48 -10.43 5.72
C LEU A 247 4.71 -11.33 6.70
N PRO A 248 5.00 -11.28 8.01
CA PRO A 248 4.24 -12.04 8.97
C PRO A 248 2.82 -11.49 9.07
N ASP A 249 1.84 -12.40 9.07
CA ASP A 249 0.46 -12.10 9.42
C ASP A 249 0.39 -11.72 10.91
N LEU A 250 -0.10 -10.54 11.26
CA LEU A 250 -0.19 -10.08 12.66
C LEU A 250 -1.61 -9.69 13.10
N TRP A 251 -2.49 -9.25 12.18
CA TRP A 251 -3.89 -8.88 12.44
C TRP A 251 -4.74 -9.14 11.20
#